data_AF-A0A2P5BVR1-F1
#
_entry.id   AF-A0A2P5BVR1-F1
#
_cell.length_a   1.000
_cell.length_b   1.000
_cell.length_c   1.000
_cell.angle_alpha   90.00
_cell.angle_beta   90.00
_cell.angle_gamma   90.00
#
_symmetry.space_group_name_H-M   'P 1'
#
loop_
_entity.id
_entity.type
_entity.pdbx_description
1 polymer ?
#
loop_
_entity_poly.entity_id
_entity_poly.type
_entity_poly.pdbx_seq_one_letter_code
_entity_poly.pdbx_strand_id
1 'polypeptide(L)'
;MRGTQLPLNQTQKVRLQRALQQLESLSSKINSNASVTVADSIPVNYEDGVLKYTSRLLGHGTSELNGEIVATVCGIVERVNKLVYVRALRARYKPEVGDIIVGRVVEVAPKRWRIEINYSQNAVLMLSSMNLPDGIQRRRTAVDELNMRSIFEESDVICAEVRGFQHDGLHLQARSQKYGKLKRGQLLTVPPYLVKRRKQHFHYLEQYGIDVILGCNGFIWVGEHVEATDDMVEEQVSKSEQQTMNSDGILTDMEEQEQVSTPLEIRQYVCRAANAVRVLATLGFIVTIEVIVEIVNLSSSMNLDIHEMLGSEFCVLVTEKEVERRTLTKKKG
;
A
#
# COMPACT_ATOMS: atom_id res chain seq x y z
N MET A 1 7.52 -2.70 17.67
CA MET A 1 6.66 -1.53 17.84
C MET A 1 7.15 -0.81 19.09
N ARG A 2 7.51 0.47 19.02
CA ARG A 2 7.19 1.33 20.16
C ARG A 2 5.67 1.43 20.09
N GLY A 3 4.99 0.51 20.79
CA GLY A 3 3.55 0.62 20.93
C GLY A 3 3.30 1.97 21.53
N THR A 4 2.60 2.83 20.81
CA THR A 4 1.88 3.93 21.44
C THR A 4 0.98 3.27 22.47
N GLN A 5 1.45 3.23 23.73
CA GLN A 5 0.63 2.79 24.85
C GLN A 5 -0.45 3.86 24.96
N LEU A 6 -1.56 3.64 24.26
CA LEU A 6 -2.75 4.46 24.39
C LEU A 6 -3.09 4.47 25.89
N PRO A 7 -3.19 5.63 26.53
CA PRO A 7 -3.61 5.71 27.92
C PRO A 7 -5.07 5.26 27.99
N LEU A 8 -5.26 3.97 28.26
CA LEU A 8 -6.56 3.33 28.32
C LEU A 8 -7.11 3.43 29.74
N ASN A 9 -8.34 3.92 29.87
CA ASN A 9 -9.08 3.85 31.12
C ASN A 9 -9.40 2.38 31.49
N GLN A 10 -9.62 2.05 32.76
CA GLN A 10 -9.82 0.66 33.19
C GLN A 10 -11.01 -0.01 32.48
N THR A 11 -12.11 0.70 32.28
CA THR A 11 -13.29 0.24 31.51
C THR A 11 -12.99 0.01 30.04
N GLN A 12 -12.27 0.93 29.40
CA GLN A 12 -11.82 0.82 28.00
C GLN A 12 -10.94 -0.41 27.80
N LYS A 13 -10.01 -0.66 28.73
CA LYS A 13 -9.11 -1.81 28.69
C LYS A 13 -9.87 -3.13 28.75
N VAL A 14 -10.87 -3.23 29.62
CA VAL A 14 -11.71 -4.44 29.74
C VAL A 14 -12.55 -4.66 28.47
N ARG A 15 -13.12 -3.60 27.89
CA ARG A 15 -13.86 -3.69 26.61
C ARG A 15 -12.97 -4.14 25.47
N LEU A 16 -11.78 -3.52 25.33
CA LEU A 16 -10.80 -3.90 24.32
C LEU A 16 -10.37 -5.36 24.47
N GLN A 17 -10.04 -5.80 25.69
CA GLN A 17 -9.64 -7.17 25.96
C GLN A 17 -10.76 -8.17 25.63
N ARG A 18 -12.01 -7.85 25.99
CA ARG A 18 -13.17 -8.69 25.65
C ARG A 18 -13.34 -8.81 24.14
N ALA A 19 -13.24 -7.70 23.41
CA ALA A 19 -13.36 -7.69 21.96
C ALA A 19 -12.22 -8.49 21.28
N LEU A 20 -10.97 -8.31 21.75
CA LEU A 20 -9.82 -9.09 21.27
C LEU A 20 -9.97 -10.60 21.55
N GLN A 21 -10.45 -10.97 22.74
CA GLN A 21 -10.74 -12.37 23.07
C GLN A 21 -11.84 -12.96 22.17
N GLN A 22 -12.87 -12.17 21.83
CA GLN A 22 -13.89 -12.61 20.88
C GLN A 22 -13.28 -12.83 19.48
N LEU A 23 -12.44 -11.91 19.00
CA LEU A 23 -11.71 -12.08 17.73
C LEU A 23 -10.81 -13.32 17.75
N GLU A 24 -10.12 -13.58 18.85
CA GLU A 24 -9.28 -14.75 19.02
C GLU A 24 -10.11 -16.04 18.99
N SER A 25 -11.24 -16.08 19.70
CA SER A 25 -12.16 -17.23 19.69
C SER A 25 -12.75 -17.53 18.30
N LEU A 26 -12.92 -16.50 17.46
CA LEU A 26 -13.37 -16.65 16.09
C LEU A 26 -12.26 -17.21 15.19
N SER A 27 -11.01 -16.87 15.48
CA SER A 27 -9.81 -17.31 14.73
C SER A 27 -9.32 -18.71 15.13
N SER A 28 -9.33 -19.04 16.42
CA SER A 28 -8.77 -20.29 16.96
C SER A 28 -9.50 -21.54 16.48
N LYS A 29 -10.80 -21.42 16.15
CA LYS A 29 -11.59 -22.51 15.55
C LYS A 29 -11.17 -22.89 14.13
N ILE A 30 -10.41 -22.05 13.43
CA ILE A 30 -10.03 -22.28 12.02
C ILE A 30 -8.60 -22.84 11.92
N ASN A 31 -7.68 -22.46 12.82
CA ASN A 31 -6.22 -22.66 12.63
C ASN A 31 -5.46 -23.10 13.91
N SER A 32 -6.05 -23.90 14.79
CA SER A 32 -5.43 -24.26 16.09
C SER A 32 -4.02 -24.87 16.00
N ASN A 33 -3.69 -25.52 14.89
CA ASN A 33 -2.42 -26.25 14.70
C ASN A 33 -1.48 -25.58 13.68
N ALA A 34 -1.72 -24.32 13.32
CA ALA A 34 -0.95 -23.65 12.27
C ALA A 34 0.16 -22.74 12.80
N SER A 35 0.14 -22.30 14.06
CA SER A 35 1.20 -21.47 14.62
C SER A 35 2.40 -22.31 15.03
N VAL A 36 3.59 -21.90 14.60
CA VAL A 36 4.87 -22.56 14.93
C VAL A 36 5.89 -21.55 15.44
N THR A 37 6.75 -22.02 16.33
CA THR A 37 7.92 -21.31 16.83
C THR A 37 9.20 -21.87 16.20
N VAL A 38 10.34 -21.20 16.40
CA VAL A 38 11.62 -21.65 15.83
C VAL A 38 11.97 -23.02 16.40
N ALA A 39 12.37 -23.94 15.52
CA ALA A 39 12.70 -25.34 15.79
C ALA A 39 11.49 -26.26 16.10
N ASP A 40 10.25 -25.79 15.96
CA ASP A 40 9.10 -26.68 16.03
C ASP A 40 9.04 -27.58 14.78
N SER A 41 8.82 -28.88 14.99
CA SER A 41 8.59 -29.85 13.92
C SER A 41 7.20 -29.65 13.31
N ILE A 42 7.14 -29.47 12.00
CA ILE A 42 5.89 -29.32 11.26
C ILE A 42 5.43 -30.73 10.86
N PRO A 43 4.28 -31.21 11.36
CA PRO A 43 3.76 -32.50 10.95
C PRO A 43 3.37 -32.44 9.46
N VAL A 44 3.90 -33.38 8.69
CA VAL A 44 3.56 -33.61 7.28
C VAL A 44 2.99 -35.02 7.18
N ASN A 45 1.82 -35.18 6.58
CA ASN A 45 1.22 -36.49 6.40
C ASN A 45 2.09 -37.30 5.43
N TYR A 46 2.64 -38.41 5.94
CA TYR A 46 3.57 -39.30 5.23
C TYR A 46 2.89 -40.15 4.15
N GLU A 47 1.56 -40.11 4.03
CA GLU A 47 0.80 -41.01 3.15
C GLU A 47 0.98 -40.73 1.64
N ASP A 48 1.44 -39.53 1.26
CA ASP A 48 1.61 -39.16 -0.16
C ASP A 48 3.02 -39.44 -0.75
N GLY A 49 3.88 -40.20 -0.06
CA GLY A 49 5.20 -40.60 -0.60
C GLY A 49 6.17 -39.43 -0.87
N VAL A 50 5.92 -38.26 -0.29
CA VAL A 50 6.57 -36.98 -0.62
C VAL A 50 8.02 -36.85 -0.12
N LEU A 51 8.46 -37.71 0.81
CA LEU A 51 9.75 -37.51 1.50
C LEU A 51 10.97 -38.12 0.82
N LYS A 52 10.84 -38.79 -0.33
CA LYS A 52 12.03 -39.23 -1.08
C LYS A 52 12.48 -38.26 -2.17
N TYR A 53 11.68 -37.25 -2.49
CA TYR A 53 12.03 -36.26 -3.50
C TYR A 53 11.85 -34.83 -2.99
N THR A 54 12.99 -34.31 -2.54
CA THR A 54 13.48 -32.95 -2.73
C THR A 54 13.20 -31.92 -1.64
N SER A 55 14.29 -31.55 -0.97
CA SER A 55 14.61 -30.21 -0.41
C SER A 55 14.03 -29.01 -1.19
N ARG A 56 13.66 -29.20 -2.48
CA ARG A 56 13.11 -28.19 -3.39
C ARG A 56 11.65 -27.81 -3.13
N LEU A 57 10.90 -28.61 -2.37
CA LEU A 57 9.50 -28.32 -1.99
C LEU A 57 9.38 -27.68 -0.59
N LEU A 58 10.49 -27.35 0.05
CA LEU A 58 10.51 -26.48 1.23
C LEU A 58 10.50 -25.02 0.76
N GLY A 59 9.48 -24.29 1.17
CA GLY A 59 9.40 -22.86 0.93
C GLY A 59 10.21 -22.06 1.95
N HIS A 60 9.90 -20.77 2.07
CA HIS A 60 10.63 -19.90 2.98
C HIS A 60 10.23 -20.19 4.44
N GLY A 61 11.18 -20.07 5.37
CA GLY A 61 10.90 -20.25 6.80
C GLY A 61 10.83 -21.70 7.26
N THR A 62 11.19 -22.67 6.40
CA THR A 62 11.30 -24.09 6.73
C THR A 62 12.70 -24.60 6.39
N SER A 63 13.16 -25.59 7.13
CA SER A 63 14.42 -26.30 6.87
C SER A 63 14.23 -27.79 7.19
N GLU A 64 15.05 -28.63 6.59
CA GLU A 64 15.02 -30.07 6.83
C GLU A 64 16.16 -30.43 7.80
N LEU A 65 15.82 -31.03 8.93
CA LEU A 65 16.77 -31.51 9.93
C LEU A 65 16.42 -32.96 10.27
N ASN A 66 17.36 -33.88 10.07
CA ASN A 66 17.20 -35.31 10.41
C ASN A 66 15.96 -36.00 9.78
N GLY A 67 15.55 -35.57 8.58
CA GLY A 67 14.36 -36.11 7.91
C GLY A 67 13.02 -35.53 8.39
N GLU A 68 13.06 -34.58 9.33
CA GLU A 68 11.90 -33.80 9.75
C GLU A 68 11.97 -32.37 9.21
N ILE A 69 10.80 -31.80 8.91
CA ILE A 69 10.68 -30.41 8.49
C ILE A 69 10.52 -29.54 9.74
N VAL A 70 11.50 -28.68 10.00
CA VAL A 70 11.52 -27.76 11.13
C VAL A 70 11.27 -26.32 10.68
N ALA A 71 10.55 -25.55 11.50
CA ALA A 71 10.36 -24.13 11.27
C ALA A 71 11.62 -23.34 11.64
N THR A 72 12.08 -22.45 10.76
CA THR A 72 13.21 -21.54 11.05
C THR A 72 12.75 -20.17 11.55
N VAL A 73 11.46 -19.86 11.42
CA VAL A 73 10.86 -18.56 11.77
C VAL A 73 9.56 -18.76 12.53
N CYS A 74 9.28 -17.88 13.50
CA CYS A 74 7.97 -17.87 14.19
C CYS A 74 6.87 -17.34 13.27
N GLY A 75 5.82 -18.11 13.07
CA GLY A 75 4.82 -17.80 12.07
C GLY A 75 3.65 -18.75 12.00
N ILE A 76 2.88 -18.60 10.93
CA ILE A 76 1.77 -19.50 10.58
C ILE A 76 2.26 -20.38 9.43
N VAL A 77 2.12 -21.69 9.56
CA VAL A 77 2.40 -22.66 8.51
C VAL A 77 1.31 -22.55 7.44
N GLU A 78 1.71 -22.19 6.23
CA GLU A 78 0.86 -22.21 5.05
C GLU A 78 1.28 -23.37 4.15
N ARG A 79 0.31 -24.22 3.81
CA ARG A 79 0.51 -25.38 2.93
C ARG A 79 -0.23 -25.08 1.63
N VAL A 80 0.51 -24.95 0.54
CA VAL A 80 -0.05 -24.72 -0.79
C VAL A 80 0.35 -25.90 -1.67
N ASN A 81 -0.61 -26.78 -1.95
CA ASN A 81 -0.38 -28.06 -2.62
C ASN A 81 0.70 -28.87 -1.88
N LYS A 82 1.87 -29.04 -2.50
CA LYS A 82 3.04 -29.76 -1.95
C LYS A 82 4.10 -28.84 -1.34
N LEU A 83 3.92 -27.51 -1.44
CA LEU A 83 4.85 -26.53 -0.89
C LEU A 83 4.44 -26.18 0.54
N VAL A 84 5.37 -26.37 1.48
CA VAL A 84 5.19 -25.96 2.88
C VAL A 84 6.11 -24.78 3.16
N TYR A 85 5.53 -23.66 3.58
CA TYR A 85 6.29 -22.49 4.03
C TYR A 85 5.70 -21.90 5.29
N VAL A 86 6.51 -21.15 6.02
CA VAL A 86 6.08 -20.47 7.24
C VAL A 86 5.94 -18.98 6.93
N ARG A 87 4.72 -18.47 7.04
CA ARG A 87 4.46 -17.04 6.99
C ARG A 87 4.82 -16.41 8.32
N ALA A 88 5.95 -15.70 8.35
CA ALA A 88 6.41 -15.00 9.55
C ALA A 88 5.39 -13.98 10.05
N LEU A 89 5.23 -13.86 11.37
CA LEU A 89 4.35 -12.85 11.98
C LEU A 89 4.82 -11.42 11.69
N ARG A 90 6.13 -11.22 11.55
CA ARG A 90 6.74 -9.95 11.23
C ARG A 90 7.77 -10.14 10.13
N ALA A 91 7.46 -9.64 8.95
CA ALA A 91 8.34 -9.65 7.80
C ALA A 91 8.44 -8.25 7.19
N ARG A 92 9.58 -7.97 6.55
CA ARG A 92 9.68 -6.85 5.60
C ARG A 92 8.86 -7.20 4.36
N TYR A 93 8.54 -6.16 3.58
CA TYR A 93 7.86 -6.36 2.32
C TYR A 93 8.73 -7.22 1.40
N LYS A 94 8.15 -8.26 0.80
CA LYS A 94 8.81 -9.09 -0.21
C LYS A 94 8.18 -8.75 -1.57
N PRO A 95 8.93 -8.12 -2.50
CA PRO A 95 8.36 -7.71 -3.76
C PRO A 95 8.02 -8.91 -4.63
N GLU A 96 6.83 -8.90 -5.23
CA GLU A 96 6.40 -9.84 -6.25
C GLU A 96 6.18 -9.09 -7.58
N VAL A 97 6.40 -9.77 -8.69
CA VAL A 97 6.21 -9.17 -10.03
C VAL A 97 4.74 -8.81 -10.21
N GLY A 98 4.48 -7.56 -10.62
CA GLY A 98 3.14 -7.01 -10.77
C GLY A 98 2.57 -6.37 -9.50
N ASP A 99 3.30 -6.37 -8.37
CA ASP A 99 2.88 -5.63 -7.19
C ASP A 99 2.89 -4.11 -7.50
N ILE A 100 1.82 -3.43 -7.10
CA ILE A 100 1.75 -1.96 -7.11
C ILE A 100 2.32 -1.46 -5.79
N ILE A 101 3.28 -0.54 -5.87
CA ILE A 101 3.97 0.01 -4.71
C ILE A 101 3.99 1.52 -4.77
N VAL A 102 4.00 2.13 -3.59
CA VAL A 102 4.27 3.56 -3.43
C VAL A 102 5.66 3.67 -2.81
N GLY A 103 6.48 4.62 -3.23
CA GLY A 103 7.83 4.77 -2.73
C GLY A 103 8.28 6.22 -2.71
N ARG A 104 9.35 6.50 -1.96
CA ARG A 104 9.97 7.83 -1.90
C ARG A 104 11.30 7.82 -2.64
N VAL A 105 11.55 8.80 -3.50
CA VAL A 105 12.83 8.95 -4.19
C VAL A 105 13.90 9.32 -3.17
N VAL A 106 14.95 8.51 -3.08
CA VAL A 106 16.09 8.72 -2.18
C VAL A 106 17.16 9.53 -2.87
N GLU A 107 17.56 9.11 -4.08
CA GLU A 107 18.58 9.79 -4.87
C GLU A 107 18.29 9.65 -6.37
N VAL A 108 18.73 10.66 -7.12
CA VAL A 108 18.73 10.67 -8.58
C VAL A 108 20.13 10.31 -9.07
N ALA A 109 20.27 9.12 -9.66
CA ALA A 109 21.51 8.63 -10.25
C ALA A 109 21.46 8.77 -11.79
N PRO A 110 22.60 8.69 -12.51
CA PRO A 110 22.59 8.77 -13.96
C PRO A 110 21.68 7.67 -14.55
N LYS A 111 20.69 8.07 -15.35
CA LYS A 111 19.69 7.23 -16.03
C LYS A 111 18.73 6.45 -15.12
N ARG A 112 18.81 6.60 -13.79
CA ARG A 112 18.02 5.81 -12.84
C ARG A 112 17.70 6.58 -11.55
N TRP A 113 16.51 6.38 -11.02
CA TRP A 113 16.12 6.85 -9.68
C TRP A 113 16.18 5.69 -8.70
N ARG A 114 16.67 5.97 -7.49
CA ARG A 114 16.58 5.01 -6.38
C ARG A 114 15.43 5.38 -5.48
N ILE A 115 14.57 4.41 -5.23
CA ILE A 115 13.32 4.61 -4.50
C ILE A 115 13.29 3.70 -3.28
N GLU A 116 12.93 4.26 -2.15
CA GLU A 116 12.69 3.54 -0.91
C GLU A 116 11.31 2.89 -0.95
N ILE A 117 11.28 1.56 -0.77
CA ILE A 117 10.06 0.74 -0.89
C ILE A 117 9.86 -0.20 0.30
N ASN A 118 10.46 0.10 1.46
CA ASN A 118 10.41 -0.74 2.68
C ASN A 118 10.92 -2.20 2.47
N TYR A 119 11.80 -2.39 1.49
CA TYR A 119 12.52 -3.63 1.22
C TYR A 119 13.95 -3.56 1.82
N SER A 120 14.70 -4.67 1.78
CA SER A 120 16.11 -4.68 2.23
C SER A 120 17.01 -3.82 1.35
N GLN A 121 16.64 -3.60 0.10
CA GLN A 121 17.35 -2.78 -0.87
C GLN A 121 16.43 -1.72 -1.45
N ASN A 122 17.02 -0.59 -1.87
CA ASN A 122 16.30 0.42 -2.63
C ASN A 122 15.97 -0.12 -4.01
N ALA A 123 14.77 0.18 -4.49
CA ALA A 123 14.35 -0.18 -5.84
C ALA A 123 14.91 0.82 -6.85
N VAL A 124 15.10 0.36 -8.08
CA VAL A 124 15.64 1.14 -9.18
C VAL A 124 14.55 1.37 -10.21
N LEU A 125 14.17 2.63 -10.41
CA LEU A 125 13.35 3.03 -11.54
C LEU A 125 14.28 3.56 -12.63
N MET A 126 14.38 2.81 -13.72
CA MET A 126 15.13 3.26 -14.88
C MET A 126 14.34 4.35 -15.60
N LEU A 127 15.04 5.37 -16.11
CA LEU A 127 14.46 6.33 -17.05
C LEU A 127 13.71 5.56 -18.16
N SER A 128 14.34 4.50 -18.69
CA SER A 128 13.82 3.57 -19.72
C SER A 128 12.43 2.98 -19.46
N SER A 129 12.03 2.89 -18.19
CA SER A 129 10.81 2.20 -17.75
C SER A 129 9.69 3.17 -17.34
N MET A 130 9.87 4.46 -17.62
CA MET A 130 8.91 5.53 -17.39
C MET A 130 8.44 6.14 -18.72
N ASN A 131 7.18 6.58 -18.75
CA ASN A 131 6.67 7.47 -19.81
C ASN A 131 7.05 8.92 -19.50
N LEU A 132 7.55 9.62 -20.51
CA LEU A 132 7.76 11.07 -20.42
C LEU A 132 6.39 11.77 -20.45
N PRO A 133 6.27 12.96 -19.84
CA PRO A 133 5.02 13.72 -19.78
C PRO A 133 4.40 14.02 -21.15
N ASP A 134 5.19 14.00 -22.24
CA ASP A 134 4.71 14.22 -23.61
C ASP A 134 3.84 13.08 -24.18
N GLY A 135 3.66 11.96 -23.47
CA GLY A 135 2.81 10.83 -23.91
C GLY A 135 3.31 10.06 -25.15
N ILE A 136 4.28 10.60 -25.88
CA ILE A 136 4.84 10.03 -27.10
C ILE A 136 6.03 9.12 -26.76
N GLN A 137 5.98 7.87 -27.22
CA GLN A 137 7.14 6.97 -27.20
C GLN A 137 8.21 7.42 -28.21
N ARG A 138 9.00 8.44 -27.85
CA ARG A 138 10.13 8.91 -28.66
C ARG A 138 11.44 8.24 -28.24
N ARG A 139 12.42 8.24 -29.16
CA ARG A 139 13.78 7.78 -28.85
C ARG A 139 14.40 8.75 -27.82
N ARG A 140 14.83 8.19 -26.69
CA ARG A 140 15.37 8.95 -25.55
C ARG A 140 16.61 9.74 -25.98
N THR A 141 16.59 11.03 -25.68
CA THR A 141 17.65 11.99 -26.08
C THR A 141 18.51 12.33 -24.86
N ALA A 142 19.78 12.71 -25.05
CA ALA A 142 20.67 13.13 -23.96
C ALA A 142 20.12 14.30 -23.11
N VAL A 143 19.22 15.11 -23.68
CA VAL A 143 18.49 16.17 -22.98
C VAL A 143 17.56 15.60 -21.90
N ASP A 144 16.97 14.44 -22.12
CA ASP A 144 16.09 13.77 -21.15
C ASP A 144 16.91 13.27 -19.93
N GLU A 145 18.19 12.92 -20.13
CA GLU A 145 19.09 12.55 -19.03
C GLU A 145 19.44 13.75 -18.14
N LEU A 146 19.55 14.95 -18.72
CA LEU A 146 19.76 16.21 -17.97
C LEU A 146 18.48 16.66 -17.24
N ASN A 147 17.32 16.45 -17.84
CA ASN A 147 16.02 16.79 -17.27
C ASN A 147 15.46 15.75 -16.28
N MET A 148 16.23 14.72 -15.89
CA MET A 148 15.73 13.74 -14.93
C MET A 148 15.35 14.36 -13.58
N ARG A 149 16.09 15.40 -13.16
CA ARG A 149 15.83 16.08 -11.88
C ARG A 149 14.56 16.92 -11.93
N SER A 150 14.13 17.42 -13.08
CA SER A 150 12.86 18.16 -13.19
C SER A 150 11.63 17.25 -13.19
N ILE A 151 11.79 15.96 -13.54
CA ILE A 151 10.70 14.97 -13.49
C ILE A 151 10.49 14.49 -12.05
N PHE A 152 11.55 13.98 -11.42
CA PHE A 152 11.54 13.51 -10.04
C PHE A 152 12.72 14.09 -9.28
N GLU A 153 12.38 14.76 -8.20
CA GLU A 153 13.32 15.29 -7.23
C GLU A 153 13.50 14.32 -6.06
N GLU A 154 14.57 14.52 -5.32
CA GLU A 154 14.80 13.82 -4.08
C GLU A 154 13.63 14.09 -3.13
N SER A 155 13.18 13.07 -2.42
CA SER A 155 12.01 13.09 -1.55
C SER A 155 10.63 13.07 -2.20
N ASP A 156 10.53 13.05 -3.53
CA ASP A 156 9.24 12.88 -4.18
C ASP A 156 8.61 11.51 -3.88
N VAL A 157 7.29 11.48 -3.76
CA VAL A 157 6.52 10.24 -3.61
C VAL A 157 6.03 9.81 -4.98
N ILE A 158 6.27 8.54 -5.32
CA ILE A 158 5.91 7.97 -6.61
C ILE A 158 5.11 6.68 -6.44
N CYS A 159 4.21 6.43 -7.39
CA CYS A 159 3.55 5.14 -7.57
C CYS A 159 4.18 4.41 -8.76
N ALA A 160 4.54 3.13 -8.58
CA ALA A 160 5.12 2.31 -9.63
C ALA A 160 4.74 0.83 -9.46
N GLU A 161 4.88 0.05 -10.53
CA GLU A 161 4.73 -1.40 -10.49
C GLU A 161 6.09 -2.09 -10.43
N VAL A 162 6.12 -3.26 -9.78
CA VAL A 162 7.30 -4.12 -9.76
C VAL A 162 7.40 -4.90 -11.08
N ARG A 163 8.43 -4.62 -11.88
CA ARG A 163 8.70 -5.36 -13.13
C ARG A 163 9.40 -6.69 -12.86
N GLY A 164 10.35 -6.70 -11.93
CA GLY A 164 11.06 -7.90 -11.53
C GLY A 164 12.47 -7.64 -11.01
N PHE A 165 13.18 -8.74 -10.75
CA PHE A 165 14.54 -8.73 -10.22
C PHE A 165 15.54 -8.87 -11.36
N GLN A 166 16.53 -7.98 -11.42
CA GLN A 166 17.70 -8.10 -12.31
C GLN A 166 18.97 -8.09 -11.45
N HIS A 167 20.14 -8.27 -12.07
CA HIS A 167 21.42 -8.31 -11.37
C HIS A 167 21.72 -7.03 -10.56
N ASP A 168 21.16 -5.88 -10.96
CA ASP A 168 21.33 -4.57 -10.32
C ASP A 168 20.29 -4.28 -9.21
N GLY A 169 19.39 -5.24 -8.93
CA GLY A 169 18.39 -5.15 -7.88
C GLY A 169 16.94 -5.23 -8.38
N LEU A 170 16.03 -4.62 -7.63
CA LEU A 170 14.60 -4.59 -7.99
C LEU A 170 14.33 -3.47 -9.00
N HIS A 171 13.79 -3.82 -10.16
CA HIS A 171 13.42 -2.84 -11.17
C HIS A 171 11.93 -2.51 -11.13
N LEU A 172 11.65 -1.21 -11.14
CA LEU A 172 10.30 -0.66 -11.18
C LEU A 172 9.95 -0.18 -12.58
N GLN A 173 8.65 -0.10 -12.84
CA GLN A 173 8.09 0.37 -14.09
C GLN A 173 6.91 1.32 -13.82
N ALA A 174 6.87 2.41 -14.58
CA ALA A 174 5.81 3.42 -14.54
C ALA A 174 5.42 3.78 -15.99
N ARG A 175 4.91 2.76 -16.72
CA ARG A 175 4.49 2.88 -18.13
C ARG A 175 3.04 3.29 -18.34
N SER A 176 2.25 3.41 -17.27
CA SER A 176 0.87 3.90 -17.35
C SER A 176 0.84 5.31 -16.79
N GLN A 177 -0.03 6.17 -17.34
CA GLN A 177 -0.27 7.52 -16.83
C GLN A 177 -0.87 7.51 -15.41
N LYS A 178 -1.46 6.38 -15.00
CA LYS A 178 -1.89 6.10 -13.61
C LYS A 178 -0.73 5.95 -12.63
N TYR A 179 0.48 5.70 -13.14
CA TYR A 179 1.71 5.61 -12.36
C TYR A 179 2.53 6.88 -12.56
N GLY A 180 3.12 7.40 -11.48
CA GLY A 180 3.85 8.66 -11.57
C GLY A 180 4.04 9.35 -10.23
N LYS A 181 4.34 10.65 -10.32
CA LYS A 181 4.53 11.53 -9.14
C LYS A 181 3.19 11.76 -8.46
N LEU A 182 3.11 11.39 -7.19
CA LEU A 182 1.93 11.67 -6.37
C LEU A 182 2.11 13.05 -5.72
N LYS A 183 1.22 13.99 -6.07
CA LYS A 183 1.20 15.36 -5.50
C LYS A 183 -0.06 15.55 -4.66
N ARG A 184 -0.05 16.50 -3.73
CA ARG A 184 -1.24 16.92 -2.94
C ARG A 184 -1.88 15.79 -2.12
N GLY A 185 -1.07 15.08 -1.33
CA GLY A 185 -1.55 14.04 -0.43
C GLY A 185 -0.59 13.76 0.73
N GLN A 186 -0.94 12.75 1.52
CA GLN A 186 -0.18 12.26 2.65
C GLN A 186 0.25 10.81 2.42
N LEU A 187 1.55 10.56 2.60
CA LEU A 187 2.11 9.21 2.65
C LEU A 187 2.02 8.66 4.07
N LEU A 188 1.52 7.43 4.19
CA LEU A 188 1.39 6.69 5.44
C LEU A 188 2.18 5.39 5.33
N THR A 189 2.91 5.08 6.40
CA THR A 189 3.64 3.82 6.51
C THR A 189 2.91 2.89 7.45
N VAL A 190 2.45 1.77 6.92
CA VAL A 190 1.87 0.67 7.67
C VAL A 190 2.71 -0.60 7.49
N PRO A 191 2.65 -1.55 8.42
CA PRO A 191 3.27 -2.84 8.22
C PRO A 191 2.72 -3.55 6.97
N PRO A 192 3.58 -4.10 6.08
CA PRO A 192 3.15 -4.64 4.79
C PRO A 192 2.20 -5.84 4.92
N TYR A 193 2.26 -6.59 6.02
CA TYR A 193 1.37 -7.73 6.26
C TYR A 193 -0.11 -7.34 6.46
N LEU A 194 -0.41 -6.06 6.70
CA LEU A 194 -1.77 -5.56 6.83
C LEU A 194 -2.43 -5.29 5.47
N VAL A 195 -1.64 -5.14 4.40
CA VAL A 195 -2.15 -4.89 3.05
C VAL A 195 -2.27 -6.23 2.32
N LYS A 196 -3.50 -6.59 1.94
CA LYS A 196 -3.73 -7.78 1.10
C LYS A 196 -3.51 -7.44 -0.36
N ARG A 197 -2.80 -8.31 -1.07
CA ARG A 197 -2.68 -8.24 -2.54
C ARG A 197 -4.05 -8.44 -3.17
N ARG A 198 -4.49 -7.48 -4.00
CA ARG A 198 -5.76 -7.51 -4.74
C ARG A 198 -5.48 -7.07 -6.18
N LYS A 199 -6.47 -7.24 -7.07
CA LYS A 199 -6.32 -6.79 -8.48
C LYS A 199 -6.36 -5.27 -8.62
N GLN A 200 -7.06 -4.59 -7.73
CA GLN A 200 -7.22 -3.14 -7.72
C GLN A 200 -6.61 -2.58 -6.43
N HIS A 201 -5.67 -1.66 -6.59
CA HIS A 201 -4.99 -0.94 -5.50
C HIS A 201 -5.24 0.57 -5.55
N PHE A 202 -5.81 1.05 -6.67
CA PHE A 202 -6.30 2.41 -6.84
C PHE A 202 -7.78 2.44 -6.51
N HIS A 203 -8.15 3.28 -5.56
CA HIS A 203 -9.53 3.46 -5.15
C HIS A 203 -9.86 4.94 -5.13
N TYR A 204 -10.78 5.34 -6.00
CA TYR A 204 -11.39 6.66 -5.97
C TYR A 204 -12.62 6.63 -5.06
N LEU A 205 -12.65 7.53 -4.08
CA LEU A 205 -13.77 7.71 -3.17
C LEU A 205 -14.53 8.98 -3.56
N GLU A 206 -15.44 8.86 -4.53
CA GLU A 206 -16.30 9.94 -5.04
C GLU A 206 -16.99 10.74 -3.92
N GLN A 207 -17.45 10.05 -2.88
CA GLN A 207 -18.16 10.65 -1.75
C GLN A 207 -17.33 11.68 -0.97
N TYR A 208 -16.00 11.62 -1.07
CA TYR A 208 -15.08 12.50 -0.35
C TYR A 208 -14.12 13.25 -1.28
N GLY A 209 -14.14 12.99 -2.60
CA GLY A 209 -13.22 13.58 -3.56
C GLY A 209 -11.75 13.19 -3.35
N ILE A 210 -11.49 11.96 -2.88
CA ILE A 210 -10.16 11.49 -2.47
C ILE A 210 -9.75 10.24 -3.22
N ASP A 211 -8.46 10.17 -3.56
CA ASP A 211 -7.81 8.96 -4.02
C ASP A 211 -7.03 8.28 -2.91
N VAL A 212 -7.24 6.97 -2.79
CA VAL A 212 -6.50 6.09 -1.88
C VAL A 212 -5.75 5.05 -2.70
N ILE A 213 -4.42 5.07 -2.57
CA ILE A 213 -3.53 4.10 -3.20
C ILE A 213 -2.94 3.20 -2.13
N LEU A 214 -3.29 1.92 -2.18
CA LEU A 214 -2.82 0.91 -1.24
C LEU A 214 -1.60 0.18 -1.81
N GLY A 215 -0.38 0.64 -1.51
CA GLY A 215 0.83 -0.05 -1.93
C GLY A 215 1.04 -1.38 -1.20
N CYS A 216 1.36 -2.45 -1.92
CA CYS A 216 1.66 -3.77 -1.36
C CYS A 216 2.83 -3.75 -0.36
N ASN A 217 3.68 -2.73 -0.45
CA ASN A 217 4.82 -2.52 0.44
C ASN A 217 4.48 -1.90 1.80
N GLY A 218 3.19 -1.66 2.05
CA GLY A 218 2.71 -0.99 3.25
C GLY A 218 2.85 0.53 3.20
N PHE A 219 3.21 1.10 2.05
CA PHE A 219 3.11 2.53 1.83
C PHE A 219 1.75 2.83 1.22
N ILE A 220 0.94 3.58 1.96
CA ILE A 220 -0.40 3.99 1.56
C ILE A 220 -0.35 5.48 1.29
N TRP A 221 -0.87 5.89 0.14
CA TRP A 221 -1.02 7.30 -0.19
C TRP A 221 -2.49 7.67 -0.20
N VAL A 222 -2.80 8.82 0.41
CA VAL A 222 -4.15 9.40 0.44
C VAL A 222 -4.03 10.83 -0.01
N GLY A 223 -4.77 11.25 -1.03
CA GLY A 223 -4.72 12.63 -1.49
C GLY A 223 -5.98 13.06 -2.23
N GLU A 224 -5.96 14.31 -2.66
CA GLU A 224 -7.02 14.86 -3.52
C GLU A 224 -7.14 14.02 -4.80
N HIS A 225 -8.37 13.79 -5.26
CA HIS A 225 -8.58 13.18 -6.55
C HIS A 225 -8.03 14.10 -7.64
N VAL A 226 -7.04 13.61 -8.37
CA VAL A 226 -6.58 14.25 -9.59
C VAL A 226 -7.08 13.34 -10.71
N GLU A 227 -8.10 13.80 -11.43
CA GLU A 227 -8.45 13.15 -12.69
C GLU A 227 -7.20 13.15 -13.55
N ALA A 228 -6.60 11.97 -13.74
CA ALA A 228 -5.66 11.79 -14.82
C ALA A 228 -6.50 11.90 -16.09
N THR A 229 -6.54 13.10 -16.68
CA THR A 229 -7.15 13.31 -17.98
C THR A 229 -6.50 12.32 -18.95
N ASP A 230 -7.28 11.32 -19.37
CA ASP A 230 -7.05 10.62 -20.63
C ASP A 230 -7.31 11.69 -21.72
N ASP A 231 -6.33 12.55 -21.98
CA ASP A 231 -6.36 13.55 -23.06
C ASP A 231 -6.20 12.88 -24.44
N MET A 232 -6.96 11.80 -24.68
CA MET A 232 -6.86 11.00 -25.90
C MET A 232 -8.15 10.86 -26.70
N VAL A 233 -9.18 11.70 -26.48
CA VAL A 233 -10.36 11.67 -27.40
C VAL A 233 -10.94 13.02 -27.86
N GLU A 234 -10.61 14.20 -27.32
CA GLU A 234 -11.33 15.44 -27.74
C GLU A 234 -10.48 16.65 -28.18
N GLU A 235 -9.27 16.47 -28.72
CA GLU A 235 -8.50 17.58 -29.32
C GLU A 235 -8.15 17.42 -30.81
N GLN A 236 -9.04 16.81 -31.61
CA GLN A 236 -8.88 16.74 -33.07
C GLN A 236 -10.04 17.29 -33.92
N VAL A 237 -11.05 17.96 -33.35
CA VAL A 237 -12.20 18.46 -34.16
C VAL A 237 -12.38 19.99 -34.12
N SER A 238 -11.58 20.76 -33.39
CA SER A 238 -11.79 22.22 -33.26
C SER A 238 -10.60 23.13 -33.62
N LYS A 239 -9.60 22.62 -34.36
CA LYS A 239 -8.49 23.45 -34.91
C LYS A 239 -8.54 23.56 -36.44
N SER A 240 -9.74 23.75 -36.98
CA SER A 240 -9.93 24.21 -38.34
C SER A 240 -11.05 25.23 -38.37
N GLU A 241 -10.73 26.45 -37.95
CA GLU A 241 -11.17 27.72 -38.55
C GLU A 241 -10.77 28.87 -37.62
N GLN A 242 -10.41 30.01 -38.23
CA GLN A 242 -10.05 31.30 -37.63
C GLN A 242 -8.55 31.53 -37.35
N GLN A 243 -7.78 31.63 -38.44
CA GLN A 243 -6.77 32.68 -38.54
C GLN A 243 -7.47 34.00 -38.90
N THR A 244 -7.38 35.03 -38.04
CA THR A 244 -7.24 36.44 -38.47
C THR A 244 -6.92 37.38 -37.29
N MET A 245 -5.71 37.96 -37.35
CA MET A 245 -5.33 39.32 -36.94
C MET A 245 -5.73 39.85 -35.54
N ASN A 246 -4.74 39.97 -34.64
CA ASN A 246 -4.23 41.29 -34.19
C ASN A 246 -3.08 41.17 -33.18
N SER A 247 -2.21 42.17 -33.27
CA SER A 247 -0.86 42.33 -32.72
C SER A 247 -0.80 42.88 -31.30
N ASP A 248 0.37 42.66 -30.69
CA ASP A 248 1.06 43.42 -29.63
C ASP A 248 0.49 43.44 -28.21
N GLY A 249 1.28 42.89 -27.28
CA GLY A 249 1.12 43.17 -25.86
C GLY A 249 1.78 42.17 -24.92
N ILE A 250 3.09 42.34 -24.69
CA ILE A 250 3.81 42.02 -23.43
C ILE A 250 3.86 40.54 -23.00
N LEU A 251 5.06 39.98 -23.20
CA LEU A 251 5.61 38.88 -22.40
C LEU A 251 5.66 39.31 -20.93
N THR A 252 4.77 38.74 -20.12
CA THR A 252 4.95 38.69 -18.66
C THR A 252 4.81 37.25 -18.22
N ASP A 253 5.90 36.77 -17.65
CA ASP A 253 6.03 35.57 -16.84
C ASP A 253 4.81 35.36 -15.95
N MET A 254 3.97 34.40 -16.30
CA MET A 254 2.90 33.88 -15.44
C MET A 254 2.90 32.35 -15.53
N GLU A 255 4.08 31.74 -15.37
CA GLU A 255 4.17 30.49 -14.59
C GLU A 255 3.95 30.85 -13.11
N GLU A 256 2.83 31.51 -12.82
CA GLU A 256 2.34 31.59 -11.46
C GLU A 256 1.97 30.17 -11.09
N GLN A 257 2.79 29.62 -10.21
CA GLN A 257 2.42 28.61 -9.24
C GLN A 257 0.91 28.66 -9.01
N GLU A 258 0.17 27.77 -9.64
CA GLU A 258 -1.17 27.44 -9.21
C GLU A 258 -1.02 26.78 -7.83
N GLN A 259 -0.86 27.63 -6.82
CA GLN A 259 -1.28 27.38 -5.46
C GLN A 259 -2.80 27.27 -5.46
N VAL A 260 -3.34 26.28 -6.18
CA VAL A 260 -4.68 25.77 -5.91
C VAL A 260 -4.53 25.07 -4.57
N SER A 261 -4.71 25.87 -3.51
CA SER A 261 -4.81 25.37 -2.15
C SER A 261 -5.94 24.37 -2.15
N THR A 262 -5.61 23.09 -1.94
CA THR A 262 -6.64 22.04 -1.84
C THR A 262 -7.74 22.48 -0.86
N PRO A 263 -9.02 22.36 -1.23
CA PRO A 263 -10.14 22.78 -0.40
C PRO A 263 -10.02 22.23 1.02
N LEU A 264 -10.40 23.04 2.01
CA LEU A 264 -10.27 22.67 3.43
C LEU A 264 -11.07 21.40 3.75
N GLU A 265 -12.22 21.21 3.11
CA GLU A 265 -13.05 20.01 3.21
C GLU A 265 -12.30 18.75 2.74
N ILE A 266 -11.67 18.79 1.57
CA ILE A 266 -10.87 17.68 1.03
C ILE A 266 -9.69 17.38 1.96
N ARG A 267 -9.01 18.40 2.48
CA ARG A 267 -7.93 18.21 3.46
C ARG A 267 -8.41 17.51 4.74
N GLN A 268 -9.59 17.87 5.23
CA GLN A 268 -10.18 17.23 6.41
C GLN A 268 -10.48 15.76 6.14
N TYR A 269 -11.07 15.44 4.98
CA TYR A 269 -11.31 14.06 4.59
C TYR A 269 -10.02 13.26 4.38
N VAL A 270 -8.96 13.86 3.80
CA VAL A 270 -7.65 13.22 3.64
C VAL A 270 -7.08 12.86 5.01
N CYS A 271 -7.13 13.79 5.97
CA CYS A 271 -6.67 13.54 7.33
C CYS A 271 -7.52 12.50 8.06
N ARG A 272 -8.85 12.49 7.85
CA ARG A 272 -9.77 11.51 8.43
C ARG A 272 -9.49 10.10 7.90
N ALA A 273 -9.34 9.93 6.60
CA ALA A 273 -8.95 8.68 5.98
C ALA A 273 -7.56 8.22 6.43
N ALA A 274 -6.61 9.15 6.54
CA ALA A 274 -5.27 8.86 7.04
C ALA A 274 -5.27 8.37 8.50
N ASN A 275 -6.07 8.99 9.37
CA ASN A 275 -6.22 8.57 10.75
C ASN A 275 -6.94 7.22 10.85
N ALA A 276 -7.93 6.94 10.01
CA ALA A 276 -8.55 5.61 9.94
C ALA A 276 -7.52 4.52 9.62
N VAL A 277 -6.63 4.75 8.66
CA VAL A 277 -5.53 3.82 8.32
C VAL A 277 -4.55 3.66 9.49
N ARG A 278 -4.22 4.73 10.22
CA ARG A 278 -3.35 4.67 11.41
C ARG A 278 -3.98 3.88 12.56
N VAL A 279 -5.28 4.03 12.80
CA VAL A 279 -6.01 3.27 13.81
C VAL A 279 -6.02 1.79 13.45
N LEU A 280 -6.33 1.44 12.20
CA LEU A 280 -6.26 0.06 11.72
C LEU A 280 -4.86 -0.54 11.87
N ALA A 281 -3.82 0.23 11.53
CA ALA A 281 -2.44 -0.20 11.67
C ALA A 281 -2.04 -0.45 13.13
N THR A 282 -2.53 0.39 14.05
CA THR A 282 -2.28 0.27 15.49
C THR A 282 -2.97 -0.96 16.08
N LEU A 283 -4.20 -1.25 15.64
CA LEU A 283 -4.96 -2.43 16.05
C LEU A 283 -4.49 -3.72 15.35
N GLY A 284 -3.68 -3.61 14.30
CA GLY A 284 -3.19 -4.76 13.53
C GLY A 284 -4.25 -5.40 12.64
N PHE A 285 -5.27 -4.64 12.23
CA PHE A 285 -6.31 -5.11 11.32
C PHE A 285 -5.91 -4.93 9.86
N ILE A 286 -6.39 -5.85 9.02
CA ILE A 286 -6.14 -5.80 7.57
C ILE A 286 -6.76 -4.52 7.02
N VAL A 287 -5.94 -3.76 6.28
CA VAL A 287 -6.36 -2.51 5.66
C VAL A 287 -7.01 -2.83 4.32
N THR A 288 -8.33 -2.65 4.24
CA THR A 288 -9.10 -2.69 2.99
C THR A 288 -9.90 -1.42 2.83
N ILE A 289 -10.22 -1.06 1.57
CA ILE A 289 -11.00 0.15 1.28
C ILE A 289 -12.36 0.15 1.98
N GLU A 290 -13.04 -1.01 2.01
CA GLU A 290 -14.33 -1.19 2.69
C GLU A 290 -14.24 -0.80 4.17
N VAL A 291 -13.19 -1.25 4.86
CA VAL A 291 -12.99 -0.97 6.29
C VAL A 291 -12.57 0.48 6.52
N ILE A 292 -11.77 1.06 5.62
CA ILE A 292 -11.42 2.50 5.70
C ILE A 292 -12.68 3.34 5.60
N VAL A 293 -13.53 3.09 4.59
CA VAL A 293 -14.78 3.83 4.37
C VAL A 293 -15.74 3.65 5.55
N GLU A 294 -15.84 2.44 6.09
CA GLU A 294 -16.67 2.17 7.28
C GLU A 294 -16.21 2.99 8.50
N ILE A 295 -14.89 3.08 8.75
CA ILE A 295 -14.33 3.85 9.86
C ILE A 295 -14.50 5.36 9.62
N VAL A 296 -14.32 5.83 8.39
CA VAL A 296 -14.58 7.23 8.02
C VAL A 296 -16.06 7.56 8.27
N ASN A 297 -16.99 6.72 7.84
CA ASN A 297 -18.42 6.88 8.11
C ASN A 297 -18.76 6.83 9.60
N LEU A 298 -18.12 5.96 10.37
CA LEU A 298 -18.28 5.88 11.82
C LEU A 298 -17.85 7.20 12.48
N SER A 299 -16.69 7.73 12.09
CA SER A 299 -16.18 9.00 12.61
C SER A 299 -17.10 10.19 12.26
N SER A 300 -17.67 10.20 11.05
CA SER A 300 -18.66 11.19 10.64
C SER A 300 -19.97 11.05 11.43
N SER A 301 -20.45 9.83 11.67
CA SER A 301 -21.70 9.59 12.42
C SER A 301 -21.63 10.02 13.87
N MET A 302 -20.43 9.98 14.46
CA MET A 302 -20.17 10.38 15.83
C MET A 302 -19.80 11.86 15.96
N ASN A 303 -19.72 12.60 14.84
CA ASN A 303 -19.24 13.99 14.79
C ASN A 303 -17.91 14.19 15.53
N LEU A 304 -17.00 13.21 15.40
CA LEU A 304 -15.69 13.30 16.03
C LEU A 304 -14.78 14.21 15.22
N ASP A 305 -14.00 15.00 15.95
CA ASP A 305 -12.93 15.77 15.33
C ASP A 305 -11.78 14.84 14.88
N ILE A 306 -11.03 15.29 13.87
CA ILE A 306 -9.95 14.50 13.25
C ILE A 306 -8.92 14.03 14.28
N HIS A 307 -8.63 14.85 15.31
CA HIS A 307 -7.66 14.55 16.34
C HIS A 307 -8.17 13.48 17.35
N GLU A 308 -9.47 13.41 17.56
CA GLU A 308 -10.11 12.47 18.50
C GLU A 308 -10.16 11.04 17.94
N MET A 309 -10.04 10.87 16.63
CA MET A 309 -9.96 9.54 16.00
C MET A 309 -8.77 8.72 16.49
N LEU A 310 -7.69 9.36 16.94
CA LEU A 310 -6.54 8.66 17.52
C LEU A 310 -6.76 8.34 19.01
N GLY A 311 -7.91 8.73 19.57
CA GLY A 311 -8.29 8.48 20.95
C GLY A 311 -8.53 7.00 21.25
N SER A 312 -8.34 6.64 22.51
CA SER A 312 -8.51 5.27 23.00
C SER A 312 -9.95 4.77 22.85
N GLU A 313 -10.96 5.60 23.13
CA GLU A 313 -12.38 5.25 22.94
C GLU A 313 -12.69 4.88 21.49
N PHE A 314 -12.21 5.68 20.52
CA PHE A 314 -12.44 5.40 19.11
C PHE A 314 -11.78 4.08 18.69
N CYS A 315 -10.56 3.79 19.16
CA CYS A 315 -9.90 2.52 18.91
C CYS A 315 -10.68 1.31 19.46
N VAL A 316 -11.28 1.44 20.65
CA VAL A 316 -12.15 0.40 21.24
C VAL A 316 -13.40 0.20 20.38
N LEU A 317 -14.06 1.29 19.98
CA LEU A 317 -15.26 1.24 19.14
C LEU A 317 -15.00 0.61 17.77
N VAL A 318 -13.88 0.97 17.13
CA VAL A 318 -13.44 0.36 15.87
C VAL A 318 -13.21 -1.15 16.05
N THR A 319 -12.66 -1.56 17.19
CA THR A 319 -12.47 -2.98 17.52
C THR A 319 -13.80 -3.71 17.69
N GLU A 320 -14.76 -3.12 18.40
CA GLU A 320 -16.10 -3.69 18.58
C GLU A 320 -16.85 -3.80 17.24
N LYS A 321 -16.76 -2.78 16.38
CA LYS A 321 -17.32 -2.81 15.03
C LYS A 321 -16.70 -3.91 14.16
N GLU A 322 -15.39 -4.09 14.22
CA GLU A 322 -14.71 -5.15 13.49
C GLU A 322 -15.15 -6.56 13.98
N VAL A 323 -15.46 -6.72 15.27
CA VAL A 323 -16.07 -7.95 15.81
C VAL A 323 -17.46 -8.18 15.20
N GLU A 324 -18.33 -7.17 15.19
CA GLU A 324 -19.66 -7.25 14.58
C GLU A 324 -19.57 -7.67 13.10
N ARG A 325 -18.64 -7.06 12.35
CA ARG A 325 -18.42 -7.38 10.94
C ARG A 325 -17.99 -8.82 10.72
N ARG A 326 -17.05 -9.34 11.52
CA ARG A 326 -16.56 -10.73 11.42
C ARG A 326 -17.57 -11.77 11.88
N THR A 327 -18.43 -11.43 12.84
CA THR A 327 -19.51 -12.32 13.27
C THR A 327 -20.63 -12.39 12.22
N LEU A 328 -20.96 -11.29 11.54
CA LEU A 328 -21.95 -11.24 10.46
C LEU A 328 -21.50 -12.00 9.20
N THR A 329 -20.23 -11.85 8.80
CA THR A 329 -19.69 -12.59 7.65
C THR A 329 -19.71 -14.11 7.85
N LYS A 330 -19.56 -14.57 9.10
CA LYS A 330 -19.65 -15.99 9.45
C LYS A 330 -21.08 -16.55 9.47
N LYS A 331 -22.10 -15.70 9.60
CA LYS A 331 -23.52 -16.13 9.48
C LYS A 331 -23.99 -16.27 8.03
N LYS A 332 -23.23 -15.71 7.08
CA LYS A 332 -23.58 -15.70 5.64
C LYS A 332 -22.85 -16.76 4.82
N GLY A 333 -21.90 -17.50 5.40
CA GLY A 333 -21.18 -18.61 4.76
C GLY A 333 -21.47 -19.90 5.49
#